data_AF-A0A3B9TUY9-F1
#
_entry.id   AF-A0A3B9TUY9-F1
#
_cell.length_a   1.000
_cell.length_b   1.000
_cell.length_c   1.000
_cell.angle_alpha   90.00
_cell.angle_beta   90.00
_cell.angle_gamma   90.00
#
_symmetry.space_group_name_H-M   'P 1'
#
loop_
_entity.id
_entity.type
_entity.pdbx_description
1 polymer ?
#
loop_
_entity_poly.entity_id
_entity_poly.type
_entity_poly.pdbx_seq_one_letter_code
_entity_poly.pdbx_strand_id
1 'polypeptide(L)'
;FDSHIHYICPQQIEDALHSGLTTMLGGGTGPAHGTLATTCTPGPWHIGRMLQSADAFPMNLAFAGKGNAALPAALEEQVRGGACALKLHEDWGTTPAAIDNCLSVADAMDVQVMIHTDTLNESGFVEHTVAAMKERVIHA
;
A
#
# COMPACT_ATOMS: atom_id res chain seq x y z
N PHE A 1 -4.10 -0.59 -16.72
CA PHE A 1 -3.37 -0.67 -15.45
C PHE A 1 -4.19 0.08 -14.43
N ASP A 2 -4.51 -0.56 -13.32
CA ASP A 2 -5.16 0.07 -12.18
C ASP A 2 -4.21 -0.02 -10.97
N SER A 3 -3.94 1.10 -10.33
CA SER A 3 -2.99 1.24 -9.23
C SER A 3 -3.63 1.42 -7.86
N HIS A 4 -4.97 1.35 -7.75
CA HIS A 4 -5.69 1.56 -6.49
C HIS A 4 -6.68 0.43 -6.19
N ILE A 5 -6.19 -0.82 -6.24
CA ILE A 5 -7.04 -1.98 -5.97
C ILE A 5 -7.08 -2.33 -4.48
N HIS A 6 -8.28 -2.41 -3.93
CA HIS A 6 -8.51 -3.14 -2.69
C HIS A 6 -8.80 -4.60 -3.03
N TYR A 7 -7.93 -5.53 -2.65
CA TYR A 7 -8.14 -6.97 -2.91
C TYR A 7 -9.16 -7.57 -1.93
N ILE A 8 -10.42 -7.15 -2.07
CA ILE A 8 -11.56 -7.51 -1.22
C ILE A 8 -12.07 -8.89 -1.59
N CYS A 9 -12.22 -9.14 -2.90
CA CYS A 9 -12.70 -10.42 -3.41
C CYS A 9 -12.12 -10.72 -4.81
N PRO A 10 -11.94 -12.00 -5.17
CA PRO A 10 -11.34 -12.38 -6.45
C PRO A 10 -12.20 -12.03 -7.68
N GLN A 11 -13.52 -11.84 -7.51
CA GLN A 11 -14.44 -11.49 -8.61
C GLN A 11 -14.05 -10.17 -9.28
N GLN A 12 -13.45 -9.23 -8.53
CA GLN A 12 -12.95 -7.96 -9.07
C GLN A 12 -11.94 -8.16 -10.21
N ILE A 13 -11.19 -9.27 -10.22
CA ILE A 13 -10.19 -9.57 -11.26
C ILE A 13 -10.89 -9.91 -12.59
N GLU A 14 -12.02 -10.64 -12.54
CA GLU A 14 -12.79 -10.97 -13.73
C GLU A 14 -13.43 -9.71 -14.35
N ASP A 15 -14.02 -8.86 -13.51
CA ASP A 15 -14.56 -7.57 -13.95
C ASP A 15 -13.47 -6.66 -14.55
N ALA A 16 -12.28 -6.64 -13.93
CA ALA A 16 -11.13 -5.91 -14.44
C ALA A 16 -10.70 -6.43 -15.82
N LEU A 17 -10.59 -7.75 -16.01
CA LEU A 17 -10.28 -8.35 -17.32
C LEU A 17 -11.32 -7.99 -18.39
N HIS A 18 -12.60 -8.08 -18.06
CA HIS A 18 -13.69 -7.76 -18.98
C HIS A 18 -13.73 -6.27 -19.38
N SER A 19 -13.15 -5.39 -18.56
CA SER A 19 -12.98 -3.97 -18.90
C SER A 19 -11.66 -3.64 -19.63
N GLY A 20 -10.81 -4.64 -19.88
CA GLY A 20 -9.54 -4.50 -20.60
C GLY A 20 -8.34 -4.15 -19.70
N LEU A 21 -8.48 -4.22 -18.38
CA LEU A 21 -7.34 -4.15 -17.47
C LEU A 21 -6.52 -5.44 -17.53
N THR A 22 -5.20 -5.30 -17.52
CA THR A 22 -4.25 -6.43 -17.58
C THR A 22 -3.21 -6.40 -16.46
N THR A 23 -3.24 -5.36 -15.62
CA THR A 23 -2.38 -5.22 -14.45
C THR A 23 -3.12 -4.47 -13.35
N MET A 24 -3.05 -5.01 -12.14
CA MET A 24 -3.67 -4.48 -10.91
C MET A 24 -2.59 -4.35 -9.82
N LEU A 25 -2.50 -3.18 -9.21
CA LEU A 25 -1.65 -2.89 -8.06
C LEU A 25 -2.53 -2.35 -6.92
N GLY A 26 -2.25 -2.82 -5.71
CA GLY A 26 -2.98 -2.39 -4.53
C GLY A 26 -2.70 -3.31 -3.35
N GLY A 27 -3.64 -3.52 -2.44
CA GLY A 27 -3.41 -4.40 -1.30
C GLY A 27 -4.68 -4.91 -0.67
N GLY A 28 -4.57 -6.02 0.07
CA GLY A 28 -5.70 -6.62 0.76
C GLY A 28 -5.48 -8.07 1.15
N THR A 29 -6.35 -8.57 2.02
CA THR A 29 -6.34 -9.96 2.49
C THR A 29 -7.75 -10.56 2.45
N GLY A 30 -8.53 -10.20 1.43
CA GLY A 30 -9.95 -10.55 1.34
C GLY A 30 -10.86 -9.57 2.10
N PRO A 31 -12.05 -9.98 2.54
CA PRO A 31 -13.08 -9.09 3.09
C PRO A 31 -12.83 -8.70 4.57
N ALA A 32 -11.57 -8.52 4.96
CA ALA A 32 -11.21 -8.02 6.28
C ALA A 32 -11.46 -6.50 6.36
N HIS A 33 -11.88 -6.00 7.53
CA HIS A 33 -12.14 -4.56 7.73
C HIS A 33 -10.97 -3.67 7.29
N GLY A 34 -9.73 -4.08 7.56
CA GLY A 34 -8.56 -3.34 7.11
C GLY A 34 -8.44 -3.24 5.58
N THR A 35 -8.85 -4.27 4.83
CA THR A 35 -8.86 -4.26 3.36
C THR A 35 -10.02 -3.48 2.79
N LEU A 36 -11.18 -3.51 3.44
CA LEU A 36 -12.33 -2.66 3.06
C LEU A 36 -11.98 -1.18 3.16
N ALA A 37 -11.11 -0.81 4.10
CA ALA A 37 -10.66 0.57 4.29
C ALA A 37 -9.39 0.93 3.51
N THR A 38 -8.41 0.02 3.40
CA THR A 38 -7.05 0.36 2.98
C THR A 38 -6.50 -0.63 1.94
N THR A 39 -5.74 -0.12 0.97
CA THR A 39 -4.99 -0.94 -0.01
C THR A 39 -3.70 -1.54 0.59
N CYS A 40 -3.83 -2.23 1.71
CA CYS A 40 -2.71 -2.79 2.47
C CYS A 40 -2.81 -4.33 2.55
N THR A 41 -1.70 -5.01 2.24
CA THR A 41 -1.45 -6.42 2.54
C THR A 41 -0.43 -6.49 3.68
N PRO A 42 -0.87 -6.47 4.95
CA PRO A 42 0.02 -6.16 6.07
C PRO A 42 0.89 -7.35 6.48
N GLY A 43 2.21 -7.18 6.45
CA GLY A 43 3.16 -8.17 6.98
C GLY A 43 3.56 -9.28 6.00
N PRO A 44 4.75 -9.88 6.18
CA PRO A 44 5.31 -10.85 5.22
C PRO A 44 4.47 -12.12 5.07
N TRP A 45 3.78 -12.56 6.12
CA TRP A 45 2.92 -13.75 6.05
C TRP A 45 1.74 -13.53 5.09
N HIS A 46 1.03 -12.42 5.22
CA HIS A 46 -0.11 -12.10 4.36
C HIS A 46 0.33 -11.87 2.91
N ILE A 47 1.45 -11.17 2.70
CA ILE A 47 2.03 -10.98 1.36
C ILE A 47 2.34 -12.34 0.72
N GLY A 48 3.00 -13.24 1.43
CA GLY A 48 3.29 -14.59 0.93
C GLY A 48 2.02 -15.38 0.57
N ARG A 49 0.95 -15.26 1.35
CA ARG A 49 -0.35 -15.92 1.06
C ARG A 49 -1.04 -15.31 -0.17
N MET A 50 -0.98 -13.99 -0.33
CA MET A 50 -1.55 -13.33 -1.51
C MET A 50 -0.77 -13.64 -2.78
N LEU A 51 0.55 -13.70 -2.71
CA LEU A 51 1.40 -14.15 -3.83
C LEU A 51 1.08 -15.59 -4.25
N GLN A 52 0.87 -16.51 -3.30
CA GLN A 52 0.42 -17.88 -3.60
C GLN A 52 -0.97 -17.90 -4.24
N SER A 53 -1.89 -17.04 -3.77
CA SER A 53 -3.23 -16.93 -4.34
C SER A 53 -3.21 -16.34 -5.76
N ALA A 54 -2.24 -15.49 -6.09
CA ALA A 54 -2.14 -14.80 -7.37
C ALA A 54 -1.93 -15.76 -8.55
N ASP A 55 -1.32 -16.93 -8.31
CA ASP A 55 -1.03 -17.95 -9.33
C ASP A 55 -2.29 -18.51 -10.01
N ALA A 56 -3.47 -18.32 -9.40
CA ALA A 56 -4.75 -18.77 -9.94
C ALA A 56 -5.34 -17.85 -11.03
N PHE A 57 -4.75 -16.67 -11.28
CA PHE A 57 -5.38 -15.63 -12.12
C PHE A 57 -4.52 -15.21 -13.31
N PRO A 58 -5.10 -15.04 -14.52
CA PRO A 58 -4.39 -14.53 -15.68
C PRO A 58 -4.32 -12.98 -15.66
N MET A 59 -3.80 -12.43 -14.58
CA MET A 59 -3.67 -10.98 -14.34
C MET A 59 -2.27 -10.70 -13.78
N ASN A 60 -1.63 -9.60 -14.21
CA ASN A 60 -0.43 -9.14 -13.51
C ASN A 60 -0.87 -8.50 -12.17
N LEU A 61 -0.55 -9.16 -11.05
CA LEU A 61 -0.95 -8.74 -9.71
C LEU A 61 0.27 -8.24 -8.92
N ALA A 62 0.12 -7.08 -8.29
CA ALA A 62 1.13 -6.48 -7.44
C ALA A 62 0.53 -6.07 -6.09
N PHE A 63 1.31 -6.22 -5.02
CA PHE A 63 0.84 -6.06 -3.64
C PHE A 63 1.62 -4.97 -2.89
N ALA A 64 0.88 -4.07 -2.25
CA ALA A 64 1.39 -3.04 -1.37
C ALA A 64 1.29 -3.49 0.09
N GLY A 65 2.35 -3.25 0.85
CA GLY A 65 2.38 -3.41 2.30
C GLY A 65 1.76 -2.22 3.02
N LYS A 66 1.64 -2.31 4.35
CA LYS A 66 1.25 -1.19 5.21
C LYS A 66 2.47 -0.29 5.45
N GLY A 67 2.40 0.97 5.03
CA GLY A 67 3.45 1.99 5.22
C GLY A 67 3.39 2.72 6.56
N ASN A 68 2.29 2.60 7.30
CA ASN A 68 2.10 3.29 8.59
C ASN A 68 2.90 2.63 9.73
N ALA A 69 4.16 3.02 9.87
CA ALA A 69 5.00 2.72 11.03
C ALA A 69 5.98 3.87 11.28
N ALA A 70 6.32 4.14 12.53
CA ALA A 70 7.31 5.17 12.90
C ALA A 70 8.75 4.63 13.00
N LEU A 71 8.95 3.32 12.82
CA LEU A 71 10.25 2.64 12.82
C LEU A 71 10.38 1.77 11.56
N PRO A 72 11.59 1.58 11.02
CA PRO A 72 11.77 1.04 9.67
C PRO A 72 11.60 -0.48 9.59
N ALA A 73 11.99 -1.23 10.63
CA ALA A 73 12.10 -2.69 10.57
C ALA A 73 10.82 -3.41 10.10
N ALA A 74 9.65 -2.95 10.55
CA ALA A 74 8.35 -3.51 10.15
C ALA A 74 7.97 -3.21 8.70
N LEU A 75 8.52 -2.15 8.10
CA LEU A 75 8.33 -1.83 6.69
C LEU A 75 9.30 -2.65 5.82
N GLU A 76 10.55 -2.74 6.25
CA GLU A 76 11.59 -3.51 5.56
C GLU A 76 11.22 -4.99 5.43
N GLU A 77 10.65 -5.62 6.47
CA GLU A 77 10.23 -7.02 6.40
C GLU A 77 9.09 -7.25 5.39
N GLN A 78 8.22 -6.26 5.18
CA GLN A 78 7.13 -6.35 4.21
C GLN A 78 7.66 -6.30 2.79
N VAL A 79 8.58 -5.37 2.51
CA VAL A 79 9.24 -5.28 1.19
C VAL A 79 10.05 -6.54 0.90
N ARG A 80 10.84 -7.03 1.88
CA ARG A 80 11.54 -8.33 1.76
C ARG A 80 10.57 -9.51 1.58
N GLY A 81 9.36 -9.41 2.12
CA GLY A 81 8.28 -10.38 1.96
C GLY A 81 7.63 -10.38 0.59
N GLY A 82 7.94 -9.40 -0.28
CA GLY A 82 7.45 -9.32 -1.66
C GLY A 82 6.49 -8.16 -1.93
N ALA A 83 6.31 -7.21 -1.02
CA ALA A 83 5.60 -5.98 -1.32
C ALA A 83 6.40 -5.13 -2.32
N CYS A 84 5.77 -4.68 -3.40
CA CYS A 84 6.39 -3.81 -4.42
C CYS A 84 6.13 -2.32 -4.17
N ALA A 85 5.30 -2.00 -3.18
CA ALA A 85 4.94 -0.65 -2.77
C ALA A 85 4.50 -0.65 -1.29
N LEU A 86 4.37 0.53 -0.69
CA LEU A 86 3.79 0.74 0.63
C LEU A 86 2.62 1.73 0.55
N LYS A 87 1.53 1.46 1.27
CA LYS A 87 0.40 2.39 1.41
C LYS A 87 0.40 3.03 2.80
N LEU A 88 0.48 4.35 2.83
CA LEU A 88 0.10 5.17 3.98
C LEU A 88 -1.40 5.43 3.92
N HIS A 89 -2.14 5.12 4.98
CA HIS A 89 -3.58 5.40 5.07
C HIS A 89 -3.95 6.01 6.42
N GLU A 90 -4.87 6.97 6.43
CA GLU A 90 -5.22 7.71 7.66
C GLU A 90 -5.84 6.82 8.74
N ASP A 91 -6.62 5.80 8.34
CA ASP A 91 -7.15 4.75 9.22
C ASP A 91 -6.08 3.98 9.99
N TRP A 92 -4.82 4.00 9.53
CA TRP A 92 -3.66 3.47 10.24
C TRP A 92 -2.74 4.56 10.82
N GLY A 93 -3.10 5.85 10.66
CA GLY A 93 -2.35 7.02 11.11
C GLY A 93 -1.32 7.50 10.10
N THR A 94 -1.71 8.38 9.17
CA THR A 94 -0.80 9.04 8.21
C THR A 94 -0.16 10.28 8.82
N THR A 95 0.62 10.09 9.89
CA THR A 95 1.31 11.18 10.59
C THR A 95 2.63 11.56 9.90
N PRO A 96 3.17 12.77 10.13
CA PRO A 96 4.49 13.17 9.61
C PRO A 96 5.62 12.19 9.93
N ALA A 97 5.60 11.55 11.10
CA ALA A 97 6.60 10.55 11.48
C ALA A 97 6.47 9.26 10.64
N ALA A 98 5.24 8.81 10.37
CA ALA A 98 5.00 7.66 9.50
C ALA A 98 5.37 7.96 8.05
N ILE A 99 5.06 9.17 7.55
CA ILE A 99 5.44 9.63 6.21
C ILE A 99 6.97 9.60 6.04
N ASP A 100 7.69 10.21 6.98
CA ASP A 100 9.15 10.32 6.89
C ASP A 100 9.85 8.96 6.93
N ASN A 101 9.42 8.08 7.84
CA ASN A 101 9.96 6.73 7.97
C ASN A 101 9.63 5.86 6.74
N CYS A 102 8.39 5.91 6.25
CA CYS A 102 7.95 5.15 5.09
C CYS A 102 8.74 5.53 3.83
N LEU A 103 8.89 6.84 3.56
CA LEU A 103 9.66 7.32 2.43
C LEU A 103 11.16 7.01 2.55
N SER A 104 11.71 7.02 3.77
CA SER A 104 13.11 6.62 3.97
C SER A 104 13.36 5.14 3.64
N VAL A 105 12.43 4.25 4.03
CA VAL A 105 12.51 2.82 3.67
C VAL A 105 12.30 2.63 2.16
N ALA A 106 11.37 3.39 1.57
CA ALA A 106 11.11 3.35 0.14
C ALA A 106 12.33 3.73 -0.70
N ASP A 107 13.01 4.83 -0.37
CA ASP A 107 14.26 5.23 -1.01
C ASP A 107 15.36 4.17 -0.86
N ALA A 108 15.48 3.56 0.33
CA ALA A 108 16.51 2.57 0.61
C ALA A 108 16.28 1.23 -0.10
N MET A 109 15.03 0.90 -0.44
CA MET A 109 14.64 -0.38 -1.02
C MET A 109 14.10 -0.28 -2.45
N ASP A 110 14.07 0.92 -3.02
CA ASP A 110 13.60 1.23 -4.37
C ASP A 110 12.17 0.72 -4.63
N VAL A 111 11.24 1.11 -3.76
CA VAL A 111 9.79 0.81 -3.89
C VAL A 111 8.96 2.08 -3.85
N GLN A 112 7.77 2.06 -4.46
CA GLN A 112 6.88 3.23 -4.47
C GLN A 112 6.12 3.38 -3.15
N VAL A 113 5.76 4.62 -2.77
CA VAL A 113 4.83 4.93 -1.67
C VAL A 113 3.56 5.55 -2.22
N MET A 114 2.41 5.03 -1.78
CA MET A 114 1.10 5.60 -2.03
C MET A 114 0.55 6.20 -0.74
N ILE A 115 -0.23 7.29 -0.81
CA ILE A 115 -0.71 7.98 0.38
C ILE A 115 -2.21 8.30 0.32
N HIS A 116 -2.89 8.07 1.44
CA HIS A 116 -4.16 8.69 1.80
C HIS A 116 -3.89 9.51 3.06
N THR A 117 -4.00 10.83 2.95
CA THR A 117 -3.56 11.81 3.95
C THR A 117 -4.51 11.92 5.14
N ASP A 118 -4.05 12.58 6.20
CA ASP A 118 -4.83 12.93 7.39
C ASP A 118 -5.96 13.91 7.06
N THR A 119 -7.18 13.40 6.83
CA THR A 119 -8.35 14.22 6.49
C THR A 119 -8.73 15.16 7.63
N LEU A 120 -8.50 14.72 8.86
CA LEU A 120 -8.89 15.42 10.08
C LEU A 120 -7.96 16.59 10.43
N ASN A 121 -6.77 16.62 9.81
CA ASN A 121 -5.67 17.50 10.19
C ASN A 121 -5.29 17.30 11.67
N GLU A 122 -5.39 16.06 12.17
CA GLU A 122 -5.08 15.73 13.57
C GLU A 122 -3.60 16.02 13.89
N SER A 123 -2.72 15.66 12.96
CA SER A 123 -1.27 15.79 13.08
C SER A 123 -0.69 17.01 12.35
N GLY A 124 -1.55 17.77 11.67
CA GLY A 124 -1.22 18.99 10.94
C GLY A 124 -2.02 19.14 9.64
N PHE A 125 -2.02 20.35 9.09
CA PHE A 125 -2.59 20.63 7.76
C PHE A 125 -1.72 20.09 6.61
N VAL A 126 -2.22 20.22 5.37
CA VAL A 126 -1.55 19.73 4.15
C VAL A 126 -0.10 20.17 4.02
N GLU A 127 0.25 21.40 4.40
CA GLU A 127 1.61 21.92 4.35
C GLU A 127 2.59 21.17 5.26
N HIS A 128 2.09 20.61 6.38
CA HIS A 128 2.89 19.78 7.29
C HIS A 128 3.11 18.39 6.69
N THR A 129 2.09 17.84 6.02
CA THR A 129 2.20 16.58 5.27
C THR A 129 3.18 16.71 4.12
N VAL A 130 3.11 17.78 3.32
CA VAL A 130 4.06 18.07 2.24
C VAL A 130 5.48 18.28 2.78
N ALA A 131 5.63 19.01 3.89
CA ALA A 131 6.93 19.19 4.53
C ALA A 131 7.55 17.84 4.98
N ALA A 132 6.73 16.89 5.47
CA ALA A 132 7.19 15.56 5.86
C ALA A 132 7.69 14.71 4.68
N MET A 133 7.19 14.97 3.46
CA MET A 133 7.66 14.28 2.25
C MET A 133 9.11 14.63 1.91
N LYS A 134 9.59 15.82 2.28
CA LYS A 134 10.97 16.30 2.03
C LYS A 134 11.38 16.16 0.56
N GLU A 135 10.47 16.53 -0.34
CA GLU A 135 10.66 16.49 -1.81
C GLU A 135 10.90 15.08 -2.40
N ARG A 136 10.72 14.00 -1.62
CA ARG A 136 10.81 12.62 -2.12
C ARG A 136 9.58 12.23 -2.94
N VAL A 137 9.77 11.26 -3.83
CA VAL A 137 8.71 10.75 -4.71
C VAL A 137 7.62 10.06 -3.88
N ILE A 138 6.36 10.41 -4.15
CA ILE A 138 5.19 9.79 -3.55
C ILE A 138 4.00 9.87 -4.52
N HIS A 139 3.14 8.87 -4.51
CA HIS A 139 1.90 8.83 -5.30
C HIS A 139 0.71 9.19 -4.41
N ALA A 140 0.09 10.35 -4.68
CA ALA A 140 -1.15 10.81 -4.05
C ALA A 140 -2.36 10.50 -4.93
#